data_AF-A0A0K2SY50-F1
#
_entry.id   AF-A0A0K2SY50-F1
#
_cell.length_a   1.000
_cell.length_b   1.000
_cell.length_c   1.000
_cell.angle_alpha   90.00
_cell.angle_beta   90.00
_cell.angle_gamma   90.00
#
_symmetry.space_group_name_H-M   'P 1'
#
loop_
_entity.id
_entity.type
_entity.pdbx_description
1 polymer ?
#
loop_
_entity_poly.entity_id
_entity_poly.type
_entity_poly.pdbx_seq_one_letter_code
_entity_poly.pdbx_strand_id
1 'polypeptide(L)'
;MASWTLDWPEWNRWRTREYYSPPLWYFHRALSNRDNDNVIEDTKNHILEIEGIDWKIRENANVHKTTSYDLVNDRTAAVLRRGESFNLGIKFRNTRSFDINNDNVRLYLEFGIRPSLAKGTRVIIDVSTKDTRNTFRDSVEYWFAHFLNTGPKSSSVEIVIYIPSDIPVGIWRLSVLTWYGKATEISNKYVSKNEPIYILFNPYNKHDEVYLDNDVERTEYIEEEAGKIYGGSHNKVKGRPWIYGQFRDSVLPAVIHLLDRVAKRLNDTERGHAVRVVRAIS
;
A
#
# COMPACT_ATOMS: atom_id res chain seq x y z
N MET A 1 16.76 35.04 -27.95
CA MET A 1 16.71 36.32 -27.21
C MET A 1 15.26 36.55 -26.80
N ALA A 2 14.87 36.10 -25.61
CA ALA A 2 13.54 36.36 -25.08
C ALA A 2 13.54 37.73 -24.40
N SER A 3 12.81 38.69 -24.97
CA SER A 3 12.56 40.01 -24.40
C SER A 3 11.41 39.87 -23.39
N TRP A 4 11.70 40.02 -22.10
CA TRP A 4 10.67 40.05 -21.06
C TRP A 4 10.44 41.49 -20.60
N THR A 5 9.27 42.03 -20.96
CA THR A 5 8.76 43.28 -20.39
C THR A 5 8.26 43.00 -18.98
N LEU A 6 8.81 43.71 -17.98
CA LEU A 6 8.18 43.79 -16.66
C LEU A 6 6.86 44.56 -16.82
N ASP A 7 5.73 43.88 -16.63
CA ASP A 7 4.46 44.57 -16.43
C ASP A 7 4.50 45.28 -15.08
N TRP A 8 4.61 46.61 -15.15
CA TRP A 8 4.52 47.48 -14.00
C TRP A 8 3.08 47.47 -13.48
N PRO A 9 2.85 47.42 -12.15
CA PRO A 9 1.49 47.51 -11.62
C PRO A 9 0.84 48.81 -12.08
N GLU A 10 -0.44 48.75 -12.47
CA GLU A 10 -1.18 49.94 -12.88
C GLU A 10 -1.19 50.97 -11.74
N TRP A 11 -0.56 52.10 -12.00
CA TRP A 11 -0.53 53.23 -11.09
C TRP A 11 -1.93 53.84 -11.01
N ASN A 12 -2.68 53.50 -9.96
CA ASN A 12 -3.89 54.24 -9.63
C ASN A 12 -3.53 55.71 -9.43
N ARG A 13 -3.99 56.56 -10.37
CA ARG A 13 -3.79 58.01 -10.35
C ARG A 13 -4.57 58.62 -9.19
N TRP A 14 -3.99 58.60 -8.00
CA TRP A 14 -4.40 59.52 -6.95
C TRP A 14 -3.81 60.89 -7.26
N ARG A 15 -4.66 61.93 -7.16
CA ARG A 15 -4.30 63.32 -7.45
C ARG A 15 -3.20 63.80 -6.51
N THR A 16 -1.94 63.61 -6.87
CA THR A 16 -0.74 64.36 -6.43
C THR A 16 0.49 63.75 -7.12
N ARG A 17 1.32 64.59 -7.75
CA ARG A 17 2.53 64.17 -8.50
C ARG A 17 3.69 63.87 -7.55
N GLU A 18 3.66 62.74 -6.85
CA GLU A 18 4.86 62.22 -6.17
C GLU A 18 5.10 60.79 -6.62
N TYR A 19 6.18 60.60 -7.38
CA TYR A 19 6.64 59.30 -7.84
C TYR A 19 7.40 58.61 -6.72
N TYR A 20 6.72 57.76 -5.95
CA TYR A 20 7.39 56.92 -4.96
C TYR A 20 7.84 55.62 -5.64
N SER A 21 9.16 55.38 -5.67
CA SER A 21 9.66 54.04 -6.00
C SER A 21 9.03 53.03 -5.03
N PRO A 22 8.57 51.85 -5.50
CA PRO A 22 8.07 50.82 -4.60
C PRO A 22 9.06 50.55 -3.47
N PRO A 23 8.61 50.30 -2.24
CA PRO A 23 9.50 50.00 -1.13
C PRO A 23 10.36 48.77 -1.45
N LEU A 24 11.61 48.75 -0.95
CA LEU A 24 12.61 47.72 -1.25
C LEU A 24 12.08 46.29 -1.08
N TRP A 25 11.21 46.03 -0.09
CA TRP A 25 10.62 44.71 0.12
C TRP A 25 9.84 44.18 -1.10
N TYR A 26 9.25 45.07 -1.91
CA TYR A 26 8.52 44.70 -3.14
C TYR A 26 9.48 44.14 -4.19
N PHE A 27 10.64 44.78 -4.38
CA PHE A 27 11.70 44.29 -5.27
C PHE A 27 12.31 42.99 -4.76
N HIS A 28 12.54 42.87 -3.46
CA HIS A 28 13.03 41.63 -2.86
C HIS A 28 12.05 40.46 -3.07
N ARG A 29 10.74 40.69 -2.92
CA ARG A 29 9.70 39.68 -3.17
C ARG A 29 9.55 39.32 -4.65
N ALA A 30 9.65 40.30 -5.54
CA ALA A 30 9.57 40.07 -6.98
C ALA A 30 10.81 39.33 -7.51
N LEU A 31 11.99 39.60 -6.95
CA LEU A 31 13.24 38.91 -7.30
C LEU A 31 13.31 37.51 -6.65
N SER A 32 12.79 37.32 -5.44
CA SER A 32 12.79 35.99 -4.78
C SER A 32 11.90 34.96 -5.47
N ASN A 33 10.83 35.41 -6.14
CA ASN A 33 9.90 34.51 -6.83
C ASN A 33 10.35 34.12 -8.25
N ARG A 34 11.29 34.86 -8.87
CA ARG A 34 11.69 34.68 -10.27
C ARG A 34 12.41 33.36 -10.57
N ASP A 35 13.15 32.83 -9.60
CA ASP A 35 13.91 31.60 -9.79
C ASP A 35 13.07 30.35 -9.44
N ASN A 36 12.07 30.48 -8.56
CA ASN A 36 11.26 29.34 -8.12
C ASN A 36 10.24 28.89 -9.18
N ASP A 37 9.56 29.82 -9.85
CA ASP A 37 8.48 29.44 -10.78
C ASP A 37 8.98 28.64 -12.00
N ASN A 38 10.16 29.00 -12.54
CA ASN A 38 10.79 28.26 -13.65
C ASN A 38 11.28 26.86 -13.21
N VAL A 39 11.84 26.74 -12.01
CA VAL A 39 12.27 25.45 -11.44
C VAL A 39 11.07 24.55 -11.14
N ILE A 40 9.95 25.12 -10.71
CA ILE A 40 8.69 24.42 -10.46
C ILE A 40 8.10 23.84 -11.77
N GLU A 41 8.09 24.62 -12.86
CA GLU A 41 7.61 24.11 -14.16
C GLU A 41 8.54 23.03 -14.74
N ASP A 42 9.86 23.22 -14.66
CA ASP A 42 10.82 22.21 -15.12
C ASP A 42 10.70 20.92 -14.30
N THR A 43 10.65 20.99 -12.97
CA THR A 43 10.51 19.80 -12.12
C THR A 43 9.18 19.08 -12.34
N LYS A 44 8.09 19.80 -12.62
CA LYS A 44 6.78 19.20 -12.94
C LYS A 44 6.82 18.33 -14.20
N ASN A 45 7.58 18.74 -15.22
CA ASN A 45 7.78 17.95 -16.44
C ASN A 45 8.64 16.69 -16.23
N HIS A 46 9.37 16.61 -15.11
CA HIS A 46 10.27 15.50 -14.81
C HIS A 46 9.65 14.44 -13.87
N ILE A 47 8.46 14.68 -13.31
CA ILE A 47 7.79 13.74 -12.42
C ILE A 47 7.23 12.56 -13.20
N LEU A 48 7.52 11.35 -12.72
CA LEU A 48 7.03 10.13 -13.32
C LEU A 48 5.52 9.97 -13.09
N GLU A 49 4.80 9.73 -14.18
CA GLU A 49 3.42 9.29 -14.14
C GLU A 49 3.34 7.77 -14.11
N ILE A 50 2.50 7.24 -13.23
CA ILE A 50 2.27 5.80 -13.12
C ILE A 50 1.16 5.41 -14.08
N GLU A 51 1.45 4.46 -14.97
CA GLU A 51 0.49 3.88 -15.88
C GLU A 51 -0.34 2.79 -15.19
N GLY A 52 0.32 1.93 -14.41
CA GLY A 52 -0.34 0.85 -13.71
C GLY A 52 0.57 0.10 -12.76
N ILE A 53 -0.04 -0.81 -12.00
CA ILE A 53 0.62 -1.64 -11.00
C ILE A 53 0.48 -3.11 -11.41
N ASP A 54 1.57 -3.85 -11.30
CA ASP A 54 1.61 -5.29 -11.43
C ASP A 54 1.77 -5.93 -10.05
N TRP A 55 0.70 -6.55 -9.56
CA TRP A 55 0.65 -7.16 -8.23
C TRP A 55 1.41 -8.50 -8.11
N LYS A 56 2.04 -8.98 -9.19
CA LYS A 56 2.78 -10.26 -9.21
C LYS A 56 1.98 -11.41 -8.58
N ILE A 57 0.67 -11.44 -8.87
CA ILE A 57 -0.35 -12.16 -8.09
C ILE A 57 0.02 -13.64 -7.88
N ARG A 58 0.41 -14.34 -8.95
CA ARG A 58 0.73 -15.78 -8.89
C ARG A 58 2.04 -16.05 -8.13
N GLU A 59 3.06 -15.22 -8.34
CA GLU A 59 4.34 -15.36 -7.66
C GLU A 59 4.18 -15.15 -6.15
N ASN A 60 3.49 -14.06 -5.78
CA ASN A 60 3.17 -13.76 -4.40
C ASN A 60 2.28 -14.86 -3.79
N ALA A 61 1.25 -15.35 -4.50
CA ALA A 61 0.38 -16.38 -3.97
C ALA A 61 1.11 -17.70 -3.65
N ASN A 62 2.12 -18.07 -4.45
CA ASN A 62 2.97 -19.23 -4.19
C ASN A 62 3.74 -19.08 -2.86
N VAL A 63 4.34 -17.92 -2.63
CA VAL A 63 5.11 -17.62 -1.41
C VAL A 63 4.19 -17.57 -0.19
N HIS A 64 3.04 -16.90 -0.32
CA HIS A 64 2.08 -16.72 0.76
C HIS A 64 1.16 -17.92 1.03
N LYS A 65 1.29 -19.03 0.27
CA LYS A 65 0.41 -20.21 0.38
C LYS A 65 -1.08 -19.83 0.24
N THR A 66 -1.38 -19.11 -0.83
CA THR A 66 -2.74 -18.62 -1.16
C THR A 66 -3.16 -18.96 -2.61
N THR A 67 -2.44 -19.86 -3.27
CA THR A 67 -2.75 -20.32 -4.64
C THR A 67 -4.10 -21.02 -4.77
N SER A 68 -4.59 -21.63 -3.69
CA SER A 68 -5.86 -22.37 -3.68
C SER A 68 -7.07 -21.45 -3.81
N TYR A 69 -6.96 -20.15 -3.51
CA TYR A 69 -8.05 -19.20 -3.64
C TYR A 69 -8.44 -19.00 -5.11
N ASP A 70 -9.71 -19.30 -5.46
CA ASP A 70 -10.28 -19.01 -6.78
C ASP A 70 -10.12 -17.52 -7.15
N LEU A 71 -10.12 -16.62 -6.14
CA LEU A 71 -9.85 -15.19 -6.32
C LEU A 71 -8.49 -14.88 -6.97
N VAL A 72 -7.46 -15.67 -6.68
CA VAL A 72 -6.11 -15.50 -7.23
C VAL A 72 -6.09 -15.95 -8.69
N ASN A 73 -6.78 -17.05 -9.00
CA ASN A 73 -6.73 -17.70 -10.31
C ASN A 73 -7.70 -17.07 -11.32
N ASP A 74 -8.94 -16.77 -10.91
CA ASP A 74 -10.04 -16.36 -11.79
C ASP A 74 -10.28 -14.86 -11.77
N ARG A 75 -10.08 -14.21 -10.61
CA ARG A 75 -10.39 -12.78 -10.39
C ARG A 75 -9.15 -11.89 -10.30
N THR A 76 -7.96 -12.48 -10.41
CA THR A 76 -6.68 -11.75 -10.34
C THR A 76 -6.58 -10.83 -9.12
N ALA A 77 -7.09 -11.26 -7.96
CA ALA A 77 -6.97 -10.51 -6.72
C ALA A 77 -5.70 -10.91 -5.97
N ALA A 78 -5.02 -9.93 -5.37
CA ALA A 78 -3.85 -10.21 -4.53
C ALA A 78 -4.33 -10.72 -3.15
N VAL A 79 -4.06 -11.99 -2.85
CA VAL A 79 -4.33 -12.58 -1.53
C VAL A 79 -2.99 -12.91 -0.88
N LEU A 80 -2.67 -12.18 0.17
CA LEU A 80 -1.40 -12.20 0.88
C LEU A 80 -1.64 -12.57 2.35
N ARG A 81 -0.56 -12.92 3.04
CA ARG A 81 -0.54 -13.18 4.48
C ARG A 81 0.42 -12.22 5.16
N ARG A 82 0.05 -11.73 6.34
CA ARG A 82 0.88 -10.82 7.15
C ARG A 82 2.16 -11.49 7.64
N GLY A 83 3.17 -10.72 8.03
CA GLY A 83 4.49 -11.27 8.40
C GLY A 83 5.31 -11.79 7.21
N GLU A 84 4.86 -11.63 5.98
CA GLU A 84 5.59 -12.11 4.80
C GLU A 84 5.70 -10.98 3.77
N SER A 85 6.78 -11.02 2.99
CA SER A 85 7.06 -10.02 1.95
C SER A 85 6.39 -10.37 0.63
N PHE A 86 6.05 -9.35 -0.15
CA PHE A 86 5.49 -9.50 -1.49
C PHE A 86 6.14 -8.55 -2.48
N ASN A 87 6.13 -8.95 -3.75
CA ASN A 87 6.68 -8.18 -4.87
C ASN A 87 5.60 -7.32 -5.53
N LEU A 88 5.97 -6.10 -5.90
CA LEU A 88 5.12 -5.14 -6.59
C LEU A 88 5.86 -4.52 -7.77
N GLY A 89 5.32 -4.67 -8.97
CA GLY A 89 5.78 -3.96 -10.16
C GLY A 89 5.05 -2.62 -10.32
N ILE A 90 5.79 -1.54 -10.57
CA ILE A 90 5.23 -0.24 -10.94
C ILE A 90 5.65 0.05 -12.37
N LYS A 91 4.66 0.27 -13.24
CA LYS A 91 4.88 0.67 -14.64
C LYS A 91 4.66 2.16 -14.76
N PHE A 92 5.67 2.86 -15.28
CA PHE A 92 5.58 4.28 -15.54
C PHE A 92 5.17 4.51 -16.98
N ARG A 93 4.43 5.60 -17.21
CA ARG A 93 4.09 6.04 -18.57
C ARG A 93 5.39 6.37 -19.30
N ASN A 94 5.41 6.07 -20.60
CA ASN A 94 6.62 6.13 -21.44
C ASN A 94 7.11 7.55 -21.79
N THR A 95 6.92 8.53 -20.90
CA THR A 95 7.45 9.90 -21.03
C THR A 95 8.92 9.97 -20.61
N ARG A 96 9.32 9.17 -19.61
CA ARG A 96 10.67 9.15 -19.04
C ARG A 96 10.96 7.82 -18.33
N SER A 97 12.21 7.39 -18.33
CA SER A 97 12.68 6.26 -17.50
C SER A 97 12.92 6.66 -16.05
N PHE A 98 12.62 5.75 -15.12
CA PHE A 98 12.90 5.91 -13.70
C PHE A 98 14.40 5.96 -13.41
N ASP A 99 14.82 6.98 -12.66
CA ASP A 99 16.19 7.17 -12.16
C ASP A 99 16.22 7.05 -10.63
N ILE A 100 16.84 5.97 -10.15
CA ILE A 100 16.93 5.62 -8.73
C ILE A 100 17.55 6.71 -7.83
N ASN A 101 18.34 7.63 -8.39
CA ASN A 101 19.02 8.67 -7.59
C ASN A 101 18.18 9.94 -7.42
N ASN A 102 17.26 10.19 -8.35
CA ASN A 102 16.52 11.45 -8.42
C ASN A 102 15.00 11.26 -8.28
N ASP A 103 14.48 10.12 -8.70
CA ASP A 103 13.08 9.77 -8.58
C ASP A 103 12.84 9.05 -7.26
N ASN A 104 11.83 9.51 -6.53
CA ASN A 104 11.44 8.93 -5.25
C ASN A 104 10.05 8.32 -5.36
N VAL A 105 9.84 7.23 -4.61
CA VAL A 105 8.56 6.53 -4.53
C VAL A 105 8.16 6.38 -3.06
N ARG A 106 6.92 6.76 -2.76
CA ARG A 106 6.31 6.57 -1.45
C ARG A 106 5.01 5.79 -1.59
N LEU A 107 4.84 4.78 -0.75
CA LEU A 107 3.66 3.94 -0.70
C LEU A 107 2.77 4.39 0.46
N TYR A 108 1.47 4.48 0.19
CA TYR A 108 0.43 4.70 1.19
C TYR A 108 -0.44 3.45 1.22
N LEU A 109 -0.40 2.72 2.32
CA LEU A 109 -1.25 1.57 2.57
C LEU A 109 -2.31 1.94 3.59
N GLU A 110 -3.58 1.76 3.23
CA GLU A 110 -4.71 2.19 4.03
C GLU A 110 -5.68 1.03 4.28
N PHE A 111 -6.16 0.96 5.52
CA PHE A 111 -7.09 -0.04 6.00
C PHE A 111 -8.33 0.61 6.61
N GLY A 112 -9.49 0.00 6.36
CA GLY A 112 -10.76 0.40 6.96
C GLY A 112 -11.35 1.69 6.41
N ILE A 113 -12.40 2.18 7.07
CA ILE A 113 -13.17 3.34 6.62
C ILE A 113 -12.48 4.66 7.00
N ARG A 114 -11.76 4.66 8.13
CA ARG A 114 -11.07 5.84 8.67
C ARG A 114 -9.59 5.52 8.94
N PRO A 115 -8.76 5.47 7.88
CA PRO A 115 -7.34 5.18 8.00
C PRO A 115 -6.65 6.24 8.86
N SER A 116 -5.78 5.83 9.77
CA SER A 116 -5.07 6.74 10.67
C SER A 116 -3.67 6.20 10.99
N LEU A 117 -2.68 7.09 10.93
CA LEU A 117 -1.29 6.78 11.28
C LEU A 117 -1.18 6.36 12.75
N ALA A 118 -1.83 7.11 13.65
CA ALA A 118 -1.79 6.84 15.08
C ALA A 118 -2.42 5.50 15.47
N LYS A 119 -3.27 4.93 14.60
CA LYS A 119 -3.95 3.65 14.82
C LYS A 119 -3.31 2.48 14.07
N GLY A 120 -2.26 2.72 13.28
CA GLY A 120 -1.65 1.70 12.41
C GLY A 120 -2.54 1.26 11.23
N THR A 121 -3.67 1.93 10.99
CA THR A 121 -4.57 1.65 9.85
C THR A 121 -4.25 2.47 8.61
N ARG A 122 -3.27 3.39 8.70
CA ARG A 122 -2.61 4.03 7.57
C ARG A 122 -1.11 3.90 7.77
N VAL A 123 -0.41 3.53 6.72
CA VAL A 123 1.04 3.33 6.72
C VAL A 123 1.62 4.11 5.54
N ILE A 124 2.74 4.77 5.81
CA ILE A 124 3.50 5.51 4.80
C ILE A 124 4.89 4.90 4.75
N ILE A 125 5.31 4.45 3.58
CA ILE A 125 6.58 3.78 3.36
C ILE A 125 7.35 4.53 2.29
N ASP A 126 8.52 5.06 2.62
CA ASP A 126 9.48 5.54 1.64
C ASP A 126 10.30 4.35 1.13
N VAL A 127 10.31 4.14 -0.19
CA VAL A 127 10.97 2.98 -0.80
C VAL A 127 12.48 3.23 -0.81
N SER A 128 13.24 2.37 -0.12
CA SER A 128 14.69 2.51 -0.03
C SER A 128 15.40 1.90 -1.25
N THR A 129 16.57 2.44 -1.58
CA THR A 129 17.44 1.91 -2.64
C THR A 129 18.25 0.69 -2.22
N LYS A 130 18.38 0.46 -0.91
CA LYS A 130 19.07 -0.69 -0.32
C LYS A 130 18.11 -1.47 0.57
N ASP A 131 18.33 -2.77 0.64
CA ASP A 131 17.69 -3.62 1.63
C ASP A 131 18.24 -3.31 3.02
N THR A 132 17.43 -2.64 3.85
CA THR A 132 17.77 -2.22 5.21
C THR A 132 17.43 -3.27 6.26
N ARG A 133 17.05 -4.50 5.88
CA ARG A 133 16.76 -5.59 6.84
C ARG A 133 17.87 -5.79 7.89
N ASN A 134 19.14 -5.61 7.50
CA ASN A 134 20.28 -5.79 8.39
C ASN A 134 20.56 -4.61 9.32
N THR A 135 20.10 -3.39 9.02
CA THR A 135 20.29 -2.23 9.92
C THR A 135 19.31 -2.24 11.07
N PHE A 136 18.18 -2.92 10.89
CA PHE A 136 17.14 -3.07 11.89
C PHE A 136 17.05 -4.54 12.31
N ARG A 137 18.12 -5.07 12.92
CA ARG A 137 18.20 -6.49 13.33
C ARG A 137 17.10 -6.96 14.31
N ASP A 138 16.29 -6.04 14.83
CA ASP A 138 15.13 -6.29 15.69
C ASP A 138 13.76 -6.01 15.00
N SER A 139 13.70 -5.65 13.69
CA SER A 139 12.49 -5.12 13.03
C SER A 139 11.63 -6.12 12.25
N VAL A 140 11.31 -7.25 12.84
CA VAL A 140 10.27 -8.13 12.27
C VAL A 140 8.87 -7.45 12.32
N GLU A 141 8.77 -6.31 12.99
CA GLU A 141 7.52 -5.63 13.38
C GLU A 141 7.15 -4.38 12.56
N TYR A 142 7.96 -3.94 11.58
CA TYR A 142 7.68 -2.69 10.86
C TYR A 142 7.59 -2.86 9.36
N TRP A 143 6.71 -2.06 8.74
CA TRP A 143 6.62 -1.96 7.29
C TRP A 143 7.89 -1.36 6.72
N PHE A 144 8.45 -2.01 5.69
CA PHE A 144 9.53 -1.44 4.89
C PHE A 144 9.39 -1.89 3.44
N ALA A 145 9.96 -1.11 2.53
CA ALA A 145 9.98 -1.43 1.12
C ALA A 145 11.30 -1.03 0.49
N HIS A 146 11.79 -1.83 -0.46
CA HIS A 146 13.01 -1.52 -1.20
C HIS A 146 12.90 -1.94 -2.67
N PHE A 147 13.65 -1.27 -3.54
CA PHE A 147 13.71 -1.61 -4.96
C PHE A 147 14.48 -2.92 -5.20
N LEU A 148 13.98 -3.76 -6.10
CA LEU A 148 14.65 -4.96 -6.61
C LEU A 148 15.38 -4.65 -7.91
N ASN A 149 16.71 -4.86 -7.93
CA ASN A 149 17.56 -4.94 -9.14
C ASN A 149 17.17 -3.98 -10.28
N THR A 150 16.91 -2.72 -9.96
CA THR A 150 16.57 -1.73 -10.97
C THR A 150 17.84 -1.30 -11.70
N GLY A 151 17.88 -1.55 -13.02
CA GLY A 151 18.88 -0.87 -13.87
C GLY A 151 18.77 0.65 -13.71
N PRO A 152 19.84 1.42 -13.98
CA PRO A 152 19.86 2.86 -13.71
C PRO A 152 18.78 3.67 -14.45
N LYS A 153 18.21 3.11 -15.53
CA LYS A 153 17.06 3.64 -16.25
C LYS A 153 16.13 2.49 -16.64
N SER A 154 14.90 2.49 -16.13
CA SER A 154 13.90 1.48 -16.48
C SER A 154 12.52 2.12 -16.67
N SER A 155 11.71 1.55 -17.57
CA SER A 155 10.28 1.92 -17.75
C SER A 155 9.37 1.33 -16.67
N SER A 156 9.85 0.32 -15.94
CA SER A 156 9.17 -0.28 -14.80
C SER A 156 10.15 -0.62 -13.69
N VAL A 157 9.66 -0.59 -12.46
CA VAL A 157 10.46 -0.94 -11.28
C VAL A 157 9.76 -2.01 -10.48
N GLU A 158 10.54 -2.91 -9.89
CA GLU A 158 10.02 -3.90 -8.96
C GLU A 158 10.45 -3.52 -7.55
N ILE A 159 9.52 -3.72 -6.61
CA ILE A 159 9.67 -3.33 -5.21
C ILE A 159 9.28 -4.54 -4.36
N VAL A 160 10.07 -4.84 -3.35
CA VAL A 160 9.68 -5.77 -2.27
C VAL A 160 9.10 -4.95 -1.14
N ILE A 161 7.94 -5.36 -0.66
CA ILE A 161 7.26 -4.75 0.48
C ILE A 161 7.11 -5.81 1.56
N TYR A 162 7.59 -5.52 2.77
CA TYR A 162 7.42 -6.39 3.92
C TYR A 162 6.21 -6.01 4.74
N ILE A 163 5.41 -7.01 5.10
CA ILE A 163 4.20 -6.87 5.89
C ILE A 163 4.49 -7.31 7.33
N PRO A 164 4.30 -6.48 8.37
CA PRO A 164 4.39 -6.90 9.76
C PRO A 164 3.38 -7.98 10.14
N SER A 165 3.66 -8.80 11.16
CA SER A 165 2.80 -9.90 11.58
C SER A 165 1.62 -9.49 12.49
N ASP A 166 1.55 -8.24 12.94
CA ASP A 166 0.56 -7.73 13.89
C ASP A 166 -0.56 -6.90 13.25
N ILE A 167 -0.46 -6.63 11.94
CA ILE A 167 -1.38 -5.73 11.27
C ILE A 167 -2.81 -6.28 11.18
N PRO A 168 -3.82 -5.39 11.05
CA PRO A 168 -5.20 -5.76 10.74
C PRO A 168 -5.36 -6.59 9.47
N VAL A 169 -6.13 -7.68 9.56
CA VAL A 169 -6.50 -8.49 8.39
C VAL A 169 -7.73 -7.93 7.67
N GLY A 170 -7.74 -8.06 6.34
CA GLY A 170 -8.85 -7.66 5.48
C GLY A 170 -8.38 -6.96 4.20
N ILE A 171 -9.22 -6.06 3.67
CA ILE A 171 -8.91 -5.35 2.42
C ILE A 171 -8.09 -4.09 2.71
N TRP A 172 -6.89 -4.06 2.13
CA TRP A 172 -6.01 -2.91 2.11
C TRP A 172 -6.04 -2.21 0.75
N ARG A 173 -5.80 -0.90 0.76
CA ARG A 173 -5.71 -0.07 -0.44
C ARG A 173 -4.32 0.52 -0.56
N LEU A 174 -3.76 0.47 -1.75
CA LEU A 174 -2.49 1.10 -2.08
C LEU A 174 -2.70 2.40 -2.87
N SER A 175 -2.02 3.46 -2.43
CA SER A 175 -1.73 4.61 -3.28
C SER A 175 -0.22 4.78 -3.38
N VAL A 176 0.26 5.20 -4.54
CA VAL A 176 1.68 5.43 -4.80
C VAL A 176 1.86 6.91 -5.11
N LEU A 177 2.84 7.53 -4.46
CA LEU A 177 3.25 8.91 -4.70
C LEU A 177 4.66 8.92 -5.28
N THR A 178 4.84 9.65 -6.37
CA THR A 178 6.15 9.87 -7.01
C THR A 178 6.48 11.36 -6.99
N TRP A 179 7.75 11.68 -6.78
CA TRP A 179 8.26 13.05 -6.92
C TRP A 179 9.72 13.03 -7.35
N TYR A 180 10.16 14.14 -7.93
CA TYR A 180 11.51 14.32 -8.45
C TYR A 180 12.33 15.21 -7.51
N GLY A 181 13.55 14.79 -7.19
CA GLY A 181 14.48 15.55 -6.34
C GLY A 181 14.07 15.61 -4.87
N LYS A 182 14.37 16.73 -4.20
CA LYS A 182 14.21 16.89 -2.74
C LYS A 182 12.84 17.44 -2.31
N ALA A 183 12.10 18.07 -3.21
CA ALA A 183 10.84 18.74 -2.88
C ALA A 183 9.64 17.82 -3.15
N THR A 184 8.82 17.59 -2.13
CA THR A 184 7.56 16.81 -2.25
C THR A 184 6.37 17.65 -2.72
N GLU A 185 6.55 18.98 -2.87
CA GLU A 185 5.47 19.93 -3.18
C GLU A 185 4.82 19.64 -4.53
N ILE A 186 5.61 19.16 -5.50
CA ILE A 186 5.13 18.73 -6.80
C ILE A 186 5.32 17.22 -6.85
N SER A 187 4.20 16.50 -6.84
CA SER A 187 4.18 15.05 -6.83
C SER A 187 3.01 14.53 -7.66
N ASN A 188 3.16 13.32 -8.17
CA ASN A 188 2.06 12.61 -8.81
C ASN A 188 1.58 11.48 -7.89
N LYS A 189 0.25 11.38 -7.74
CA LYS A 189 -0.39 10.38 -6.91
C LYS A 189 -1.22 9.43 -7.77
N TYR A 190 -0.83 8.17 -7.79
CA TYR A 190 -1.63 7.07 -8.30
C TYR A 190 -2.42 6.42 -7.16
N VAL A 191 -3.69 6.15 -7.40
CA VAL A 191 -4.55 5.40 -6.47
C VAL A 191 -4.96 4.14 -7.21
N SER A 192 -4.58 2.98 -6.69
CA SER A 192 -5.08 1.71 -7.24
C SER A 192 -6.58 1.65 -6.96
N LYS A 193 -7.37 1.76 -8.02
CA LYS A 193 -8.83 1.69 -7.97
C LYS A 193 -9.23 0.30 -8.45
N ASN A 194 -10.06 -0.37 -7.66
CA ASN A 194 -10.67 -1.67 -7.97
C ASN A 194 -9.72 -2.88 -7.93
N GLU A 195 -8.50 -2.76 -7.39
CA GLU A 195 -7.60 -3.90 -7.15
C GLU A 195 -7.49 -4.12 -5.62
N PRO A 196 -8.39 -4.93 -5.02
CA PRO A 196 -8.35 -5.17 -3.59
C PRO A 196 -7.15 -6.05 -3.23
N ILE A 197 -6.41 -5.64 -2.20
CA ILE A 197 -5.35 -6.44 -1.59
C ILE A 197 -5.94 -7.08 -0.34
N TYR A 198 -6.07 -8.40 -0.33
CA TYR A 198 -6.48 -9.13 0.86
C TYR A 198 -5.23 -9.50 1.65
N ILE A 199 -5.16 -9.05 2.89
CA ILE A 199 -4.13 -9.49 3.84
C ILE A 199 -4.81 -10.36 4.89
N LEU A 200 -4.32 -11.59 5.02
CA LEU A 200 -4.83 -12.60 5.94
C LEU A 200 -3.86 -12.86 7.10
N PHE A 201 -4.35 -13.58 8.10
CA PHE A 201 -3.52 -14.19 9.13
C PHE A 201 -2.52 -15.20 8.52
N ASN A 202 -1.38 -15.38 9.18
CA ASN A 202 -0.30 -16.22 8.69
C ASN A 202 0.08 -17.36 9.64
N PRO A 203 -0.48 -18.57 9.45
CA PRO A 203 -0.11 -19.73 10.26
C PRO A 203 1.30 -20.25 9.96
N TYR A 204 1.95 -19.76 8.89
CA TYR A 204 3.31 -20.15 8.50
C TYR A 204 4.40 -19.31 9.17
N ASN A 205 4.05 -18.15 9.73
CA ASN A 205 5.02 -17.24 10.33
C ASN A 205 5.03 -17.39 11.86
N LYS A 206 6.20 -17.71 12.43
CA LYS A 206 6.43 -17.89 13.88
C LYS A 206 6.13 -16.67 14.77
N HIS A 207 6.04 -15.49 14.18
CA HIS A 207 5.73 -14.22 14.86
C HIS A 207 4.26 -13.82 14.72
N ASP A 208 3.45 -14.62 14.03
CA ASP A 208 2.00 -14.43 13.98
C ASP A 208 1.33 -15.13 15.17
N GLU A 209 0.30 -14.50 15.74
CA GLU A 209 -0.55 -15.05 16.80
C GLU A 209 -1.12 -16.43 16.45
N VAL A 210 -1.36 -16.70 15.16
CA VAL A 210 -1.96 -17.97 14.69
C VAL A 210 -0.93 -19.00 14.20
N TYR A 211 0.34 -18.83 14.55
CA TYR A 211 1.41 -19.75 14.11
C TYR A 211 1.11 -21.21 14.47
N LEU A 212 1.31 -22.09 13.50
CA LEU A 212 1.28 -23.54 13.68
C LEU A 212 2.60 -24.11 13.17
N ASP A 213 3.34 -24.78 14.06
CA ASP A 213 4.66 -25.35 13.77
C ASP A 213 4.56 -26.63 12.92
N ASN A 214 3.53 -27.42 13.15
CA ASN A 214 3.33 -28.72 12.51
C ASN A 214 2.68 -28.59 11.13
N ASP A 215 3.39 -29.05 10.09
CA ASP A 215 2.89 -29.07 8.70
C ASP A 215 1.57 -29.82 8.55
N VAL A 216 1.41 -30.96 9.24
CA VAL A 216 0.19 -31.77 9.14
C VAL A 216 -1.01 -31.02 9.71
N GLU A 217 -0.82 -30.29 10.81
CA GLU A 217 -1.87 -29.46 11.41
C GLU A 217 -2.21 -28.27 10.51
N ARG A 218 -1.22 -27.67 9.85
CA ARG A 218 -1.47 -26.60 8.89
C ARG A 218 -2.28 -27.08 7.70
N THR A 219 -1.92 -28.23 7.13
CA THR A 219 -2.69 -28.80 6.03
C THR A 219 -4.13 -29.11 6.46
N GLU A 220 -4.33 -29.77 7.61
CA GLU A 220 -5.66 -30.12 8.10
C GLU A 220 -6.51 -28.90 8.50
N TYR A 221 -5.95 -27.93 9.23
CA TYR A 221 -6.71 -26.82 9.81
C TYR A 221 -6.83 -25.59 8.90
N ILE A 222 -5.97 -25.46 7.89
CA ILE A 222 -5.91 -24.28 7.02
C ILE A 222 -6.19 -24.63 5.56
N GLU A 223 -5.56 -25.68 5.04
CA GLU A 223 -5.58 -25.99 3.60
C GLU A 223 -6.72 -26.94 3.19
N GLU A 224 -7.18 -27.80 4.08
CA GLU A 224 -8.24 -28.76 3.76
C GLU A 224 -9.61 -28.07 3.67
N GLU A 225 -10.34 -28.33 2.58
CA GLU A 225 -11.65 -27.72 2.32
C GLU A 225 -12.83 -28.63 2.65
N ALA A 226 -12.56 -29.89 3.00
CA ALA A 226 -13.57 -30.86 3.38
C ALA A 226 -13.24 -31.50 4.73
N GLY A 227 -14.21 -31.50 5.63
CA GLY A 227 -14.07 -32.10 6.95
C GLY A 227 -15.23 -33.00 7.31
N LYS A 228 -15.30 -33.32 8.60
CA LYS A 228 -16.32 -34.20 9.17
C LYS A 228 -16.88 -33.60 10.44
N ILE A 229 -18.20 -33.42 10.47
CA ILE A 229 -18.92 -32.99 11.67
C ILE A 229 -19.45 -34.23 12.37
N TYR A 230 -18.99 -34.45 13.59
CA TYR A 230 -19.47 -35.53 14.44
C TYR A 230 -20.73 -35.11 15.19
N GLY A 231 -21.72 -36.00 15.20
CA GLY A 231 -22.95 -35.85 15.96
C GLY A 231 -23.52 -37.20 16.39
N GLY A 232 -24.78 -37.20 16.78
CA GLY A 232 -25.43 -38.38 17.38
C GLY A 232 -25.27 -38.40 18.90
N SER A 233 -25.44 -39.57 19.50
CA SER A 233 -25.22 -39.76 20.94
C SER A 233 -23.84 -40.35 21.20
N HIS A 234 -23.36 -40.25 22.44
CA HIS A 234 -22.10 -40.85 22.88
C HIS A 234 -21.94 -42.32 22.44
N ASN A 235 -23.02 -43.11 22.50
CA ASN A 235 -23.02 -44.53 22.15
C ASN A 235 -23.23 -44.79 20.65
N LYS A 236 -23.56 -43.78 19.86
CA LYS A 236 -23.85 -43.87 18.41
C LYS A 236 -23.35 -42.63 17.70
N VAL A 237 -22.02 -42.44 17.72
CA VAL A 237 -21.35 -41.35 17.02
C VAL A 237 -21.53 -41.54 15.51
N LYS A 238 -22.00 -40.49 14.82
CA LYS A 238 -22.14 -40.45 13.36
C LYS A 238 -21.37 -39.26 12.83
N GLY A 239 -20.47 -39.51 11.89
CA GLY A 239 -19.79 -38.45 11.13
C GLY A 239 -20.60 -38.10 9.88
N ARG A 240 -20.78 -36.80 9.62
CA ARG A 240 -21.30 -36.28 8.36
C ARG A 240 -20.18 -35.54 7.63
N PRO A 241 -19.92 -35.82 6.35
CA PRO A 241 -18.98 -35.02 5.58
C PRO A 241 -19.52 -33.59 5.47
N TRP A 242 -18.61 -32.62 5.48
CA TRP A 242 -18.93 -31.21 5.37
C TRP A 242 -17.90 -30.53 4.48
N ILE A 243 -18.36 -29.75 3.50
CA ILE A 243 -17.47 -28.95 2.65
C ILE A 243 -17.42 -27.54 3.25
N TYR A 244 -16.25 -27.12 3.70
CA TYR A 244 -15.98 -25.76 4.16
C TYR A 244 -15.94 -24.80 2.96
N GLY A 245 -15.21 -25.18 1.90
CA GLY A 245 -15.14 -24.43 0.65
C GLY A 245 -14.60 -23.00 0.82
N GLN A 246 -13.66 -22.80 1.74
CA GLN A 246 -13.16 -21.47 2.12
C GLN A 246 -12.45 -20.73 0.99
N PHE A 247 -11.98 -21.43 -0.05
CA PHE A 247 -11.21 -20.85 -1.14
C PHE A 247 -12.05 -20.41 -2.33
N ARG A 248 -13.37 -20.65 -2.29
CA ARG A 248 -14.28 -20.22 -3.34
C ARG A 248 -14.32 -18.70 -3.49
N ASP A 249 -14.47 -18.23 -4.73
CA ASP A 249 -14.33 -16.81 -5.10
C ASP A 249 -15.24 -15.85 -4.31
N SER A 250 -16.40 -16.34 -3.87
CA SER A 250 -17.41 -15.60 -3.11
C SER A 250 -17.20 -15.58 -1.60
N VAL A 251 -16.41 -16.50 -1.03
CA VAL A 251 -16.34 -16.69 0.42
C VAL A 251 -15.51 -15.61 1.09
N LEU A 252 -14.29 -15.36 0.61
CA LEU A 252 -13.45 -14.32 1.20
C LEU A 252 -14.11 -12.92 1.15
N PRO A 253 -14.70 -12.47 0.02
CA PRO A 253 -15.43 -11.19 -0.01
C PRO A 253 -16.62 -11.17 0.95
N ALA A 254 -17.34 -12.28 1.12
CA ALA A 254 -18.44 -12.38 2.07
C ALA A 254 -17.95 -12.29 3.53
N VAL A 255 -16.82 -12.92 3.87
CA VAL A 255 -16.19 -12.81 5.20
C VAL A 255 -15.76 -11.37 5.48
N ILE A 256 -15.16 -10.69 4.52
CA ILE A 256 -14.81 -9.27 4.69
C ILE A 256 -16.07 -8.42 4.86
N HIS A 257 -17.12 -8.68 4.09
CA HIS A 257 -18.40 -7.98 4.25
C HIS A 257 -19.01 -8.19 5.64
N LEU A 258 -18.95 -9.41 6.18
CA LEU A 258 -19.39 -9.73 7.53
C LEU A 258 -18.61 -8.91 8.57
N LEU A 259 -17.28 -8.88 8.46
CA LEU A 259 -16.42 -8.12 9.36
C LEU A 259 -16.66 -6.59 9.26
N ASP A 260 -16.89 -6.07 8.06
CA ASP A 260 -17.10 -4.62 7.82
C ASP A 260 -18.48 -4.12 8.23
N ARG A 261 -19.53 -4.91 7.98
CA ARG A 261 -20.92 -4.44 8.09
C ARG A 261 -21.68 -5.03 9.26
N VAL A 262 -21.37 -6.28 9.62
CA VAL A 262 -22.14 -7.04 10.61
C VAL A 262 -21.44 -7.01 11.96
N ALA A 263 -20.12 -7.16 12.00
CA ALA A 263 -19.31 -7.09 13.21
C ALA A 263 -19.13 -5.66 13.75
N LYS A 264 -20.24 -4.96 14.05
CA LYS A 264 -20.26 -3.55 14.48
C LYS A 264 -19.43 -3.24 15.73
N ARG A 265 -19.10 -4.27 16.54
CA ARG A 265 -18.31 -4.14 17.77
C ARG A 265 -16.81 -4.34 17.56
N LEU A 266 -16.38 -4.74 16.37
CA LEU A 266 -14.98 -4.97 16.05
C LEU A 266 -14.41 -3.73 15.35
N ASN A 267 -13.53 -3.02 16.05
CA ASN A 267 -12.84 -1.89 15.43
C ASN A 267 -11.83 -2.39 14.39
N ASP A 268 -11.55 -1.57 13.38
CA ASP A 268 -10.58 -1.87 12.32
C ASP A 268 -9.22 -2.29 12.89
N THR A 269 -8.75 -1.64 13.97
CA THR A 269 -7.48 -1.96 14.65
C THR A 269 -7.49 -3.31 15.34
N GLU A 270 -8.64 -3.75 15.83
CA GLU A 270 -8.77 -5.01 16.59
C GLU A 270 -8.77 -6.24 15.67
N ARG A 271 -8.88 -6.04 14.36
CA ARG A 271 -8.80 -7.11 13.36
C ARG A 271 -7.40 -7.72 13.24
N GLY A 272 -6.39 -7.12 13.85
CA GLY A 272 -5.07 -7.75 14.00
C GLY A 272 -5.05 -8.87 15.04
N HIS A 273 -6.06 -8.97 15.90
CA HIS A 273 -6.11 -9.97 16.97
C HIS A 273 -7.06 -11.12 16.64
N ALA A 274 -6.53 -12.34 16.56
CA ALA A 274 -7.31 -13.52 16.22
C ALA A 274 -8.47 -13.74 17.20
N VAL A 275 -8.22 -13.58 18.51
CA VAL A 275 -9.26 -13.72 19.56
C VAL A 275 -10.42 -12.74 19.36
N ARG A 276 -10.12 -11.49 18.98
CA ARG A 276 -11.15 -10.46 18.77
C ARG A 276 -11.98 -10.77 17.52
N VAL A 277 -11.32 -11.21 16.45
CA VAL A 277 -11.98 -11.62 15.20
C VAL A 277 -12.89 -12.82 15.44
N VAL A 278 -12.41 -13.87 16.11
CA VAL A 278 -13.22 -15.06 16.43
C VAL A 278 -14.45 -14.68 17.25
N ARG A 279 -14.28 -13.87 18.30
CA ARG A 279 -15.40 -13.41 19.14
C ARG A 279 -16.42 -12.56 18.40
N ALA A 280 -16.01 -11.87 17.34
CA ALA A 280 -16.90 -11.04 16.55
C ALA A 280 -17.72 -11.86 15.54
N ILE A 281 -17.21 -13.02 15.13
CA ILE A 281 -17.87 -13.92 14.17
C ILE A 281 -18.76 -14.96 14.87
N SER A 282 -18.40 -15.38 16.10
CA SER A 282 -19.17 -16.33 16.93
C SER A 282 -20.49 -15.76 17.45
#